data_AF-A0A1J5PCL2-F1
#
_entry.id   AF-A0A1J5PCL2-F1
#
_cell.length_a   1.000
_cell.length_b   1.000
_cell.length_c   1.000
_cell.angle_alpha   90.00
_cell.angle_beta   90.00
_cell.angle_gamma   90.00
#
_symmetry.space_group_name_H-M   'P 1'
#
loop_
_entity.id
_entity.type
_entity.pdbx_description
1 polymer ?
#
loop_
_entity_poly.entity_id
_entity_poly.type
_entity_poly.pdbx_seq_one_letter_code
_entity_poly.pdbx_strand_id
1 'polypeptide(L)'
;MNSGFRATCGVWGIVAVLGGMTAGVLGGWWWPQPLAVTASSFIAALVAVGLVLLRIRQQLSHFSERLASIVEKPGDIEQEEASILPRAQQQTKNLEDRLRALTRDYQATASQVFSAVEQMALASRNAGEAVTTFHQLQKVAGTISDLGQELTREVSGNRESVVKCQEVLEQALTAIDRIRFDSTRVAEEIAGLREAVGQVDEIVASIGQISQHTRLLALNAAIEAARAGEHGRGFTIVAGEVKKLSDRTQQAVEQTGLILQEIKEKMEQVVTRIQAGQEGIAAGVQETGRVKGSIACLEQEVAGISSRVNEACQEINGYLEQLGAAVEVLDNSFASIQKVGEMLAEVASMVERNASTGDLDGLAGENPPRDEARMEPVMAALRELSCRPEIQVLDPGSHGVILREWLAKRQEVEAVYSNRSDGTFIFSQPPAALANARIRPWWQKAMAGEEYISTVYISAITRQPCRTLSLPIRDVSGRIVGVLAADVSLA
;
A
#
# COMPACT_ATOMS: atom_id res chain seq x y z
N MET A 1 69.91 24.58 -9.72
CA MET A 1 68.98 25.48 -9.00
C MET A 1 67.94 24.63 -8.27
N ASN A 2 68.19 24.40 -6.98
CA ASN A 2 67.39 23.58 -6.08
C ASN A 2 66.72 24.53 -5.08
N SER A 3 65.44 24.87 -5.28
CA SER A 3 64.62 25.59 -4.28
C SER A 3 63.10 25.55 -4.50
N GLY A 4 62.61 25.14 -5.67
CA GLY A 4 61.16 25.10 -5.97
C GLY A 4 60.38 23.87 -5.44
N PHE A 5 61.06 22.79 -5.05
CA PHE A 5 60.40 21.51 -4.72
C PHE A 5 60.00 21.35 -3.24
N ARG A 6 60.41 22.29 -2.36
CA ARG A 6 60.07 22.24 -0.92
C ARG A 6 58.87 23.10 -0.51
N ALA A 7 58.38 24.00 -1.37
CA ALA A 7 57.23 24.86 -1.05
C ALA A 7 55.86 24.22 -1.36
N THR A 8 55.81 23.19 -2.21
CA THR A 8 54.56 22.52 -2.58
C THR A 8 54.13 21.45 -1.58
N CYS A 9 55.03 20.82 -0.83
CA CYS A 9 54.62 19.83 0.19
C CYS A 9 53.95 20.46 1.43
N GLY A 10 54.21 21.73 1.76
CA GLY A 10 53.62 22.41 2.92
C GLY A 10 52.16 22.83 2.73
N VAL A 11 51.76 23.14 1.48
CA VAL A 11 50.39 23.60 1.17
C VAL A 11 49.39 22.45 1.11
N TRP A 12 49.83 21.24 0.74
CA TRP A 12 48.96 20.06 0.65
C TRP A 12 48.63 19.42 2.01
N GLY A 13 49.49 19.59 3.03
CA GLY A 13 49.20 19.15 4.39
C GLY A 13 48.10 19.96 5.09
N ILE A 14 47.94 21.24 4.75
CA ILE A 14 46.96 22.13 5.40
C ILE A 14 45.56 22.01 4.76
N VAL A 15 45.48 21.73 3.45
CA VAL A 15 44.19 21.52 2.75
C VAL A 15 43.57 20.16 3.09
N ALA A 16 44.38 19.11 3.27
CA ALA A 16 43.89 17.79 3.70
C ALA A 16 43.41 17.78 5.17
N VAL A 17 44.03 18.59 6.05
CA VAL A 17 43.63 18.70 7.46
C VAL A 17 42.40 19.60 7.63
N LEU A 18 42.21 20.63 6.80
CA LEU A 18 41.00 21.46 6.85
C LEU A 18 39.77 20.80 6.20
N GLY A 19 39.93 19.98 5.15
CA GLY A 19 38.82 19.24 4.53
C GLY A 19 38.30 18.05 5.37
N GLY A 20 39.17 17.44 6.19
CA GLY A 20 38.78 16.37 7.11
C GLY A 20 38.01 16.85 8.34
N MET A 21 38.19 18.11 8.76
CA MET A 21 37.54 18.63 9.96
C MET A 21 36.13 19.21 9.72
N THR A 22 35.74 19.52 8.48
CA THR A 22 34.38 20.01 8.17
C THR A 22 33.36 18.88 7.99
N ALA A 23 33.80 17.64 7.72
CA ALA A 23 32.91 16.48 7.62
C ALA A 23 32.54 15.87 9.00
N GLY A 24 33.32 16.17 10.04
CA GLY A 24 33.16 15.55 11.37
C GLY A 24 32.30 16.31 12.38
N VAL A 25 31.97 17.59 12.15
CA VAL A 25 31.43 18.46 13.22
C VAL A 25 30.00 18.99 12.95
N LEU A 26 29.43 18.82 11.75
CA LEU A 26 28.05 19.29 11.47
C LEU A 26 27.06 18.22 10.96
N GLY A 27 27.45 16.94 10.89
CA GLY A 27 26.61 15.86 10.37
C GLY A 27 26.08 14.87 11.42
N GLY A 28 25.99 15.30 12.68
CA GLY A 28 25.56 14.46 13.78
C GLY A 28 24.04 14.41 13.92
N TRP A 29 23.47 13.29 13.47
CA TRP A 29 22.10 12.82 13.66
C TRP A 29 21.11 13.38 12.61
N TRP A 30 20.31 12.49 12.00
CA TRP A 30 19.22 12.73 11.02
C TRP A 30 19.50 12.48 9.53
N TRP A 31 20.48 11.64 9.14
CA TRP A 31 20.58 11.15 7.75
C TRP A 31 20.67 9.61 7.71
N PRO A 32 19.87 8.91 6.87
CA PRO A 32 20.06 7.50 6.64
C PRO A 32 21.43 7.27 5.95
N GLN A 33 22.28 6.47 6.60
CA GLN A 33 23.70 6.30 6.27
C GLN A 33 24.05 5.89 4.82
N PRO A 34 23.20 5.25 3.99
CA PRO A 34 23.61 4.95 2.61
C PRO A 34 23.62 6.17 1.66
N LEU A 35 22.86 7.24 1.92
CA LEU A 35 22.74 8.38 0.97
C LEU A 35 23.90 9.40 1.10
N ALA A 36 24.48 9.57 2.28
CA ALA A 36 25.60 10.49 2.48
C ALA A 36 26.92 9.97 1.86
N VAL A 37 27.08 8.64 1.81
CA VAL A 37 28.27 7.98 1.25
C VAL A 37 28.26 8.02 -0.29
N THR A 38 27.08 7.98 -0.92
CA THR A 38 26.94 8.07 -2.39
C THR A 38 27.14 9.50 -2.88
N ALA A 39 26.62 10.51 -2.18
CA ALA A 39 26.79 11.92 -2.55
C ALA A 39 28.26 12.39 -2.45
N SER A 40 28.99 11.96 -1.42
CA SER A 40 30.40 12.31 -1.23
C SER A 40 31.31 11.64 -2.27
N SER A 41 31.04 10.38 -2.60
CA SER A 41 31.74 9.66 -3.68
C SER A 41 31.49 10.30 -5.06
N PHE A 42 30.30 10.85 -5.27
CA PHE A 42 29.92 11.52 -6.51
C PHE A 42 30.57 12.90 -6.71
N ILE A 43 30.63 13.72 -5.64
CA ILE A 43 31.34 15.00 -5.66
C ILE A 43 32.83 14.79 -5.92
N ALA A 44 33.42 13.74 -5.34
CA ALA A 44 34.82 13.38 -5.58
C ALA A 44 35.09 13.04 -7.05
N ALA A 45 34.16 12.33 -7.72
CA ALA A 45 34.27 12.02 -9.14
C ALA A 45 34.18 13.26 -10.03
N LEU A 46 33.24 14.18 -9.75
CA LEU A 46 33.10 15.43 -10.51
C LEU A 46 34.31 16.36 -10.37
N VAL A 47 34.87 16.47 -9.16
CA VAL A 47 36.08 17.26 -8.90
C VAL A 47 37.29 16.66 -9.62
N ALA A 48 37.42 15.33 -9.64
CA ALA A 48 38.48 14.65 -10.38
C ALA A 48 38.41 14.93 -11.89
N VAL A 49 37.22 14.88 -12.48
CA VAL A 49 37.00 15.21 -13.91
C VAL A 49 37.34 16.68 -14.20
N GLY A 50 36.90 17.62 -13.35
CA GLY A 50 37.22 19.04 -13.50
C GLY A 50 38.72 19.34 -13.48
N LEU A 51 39.46 18.69 -12.59
CA LEU A 51 40.92 18.84 -12.48
C LEU A 51 41.67 18.27 -13.69
N VAL A 52 41.20 17.18 -14.27
CA VAL A 52 41.79 16.58 -15.47
C VAL A 52 41.55 17.47 -16.70
N LEU A 53 40.34 18.01 -16.87
CA LEU A 53 40.02 18.94 -17.96
C LEU A 53 40.87 20.22 -17.88
N LEU A 54 41.06 20.77 -16.68
CA LEU A 54 41.96 21.91 -16.45
C LEU A 54 43.41 21.58 -16.85
N ARG A 55 43.88 20.38 -16.50
CA ARG A 55 45.25 19.93 -16.80
C ARG A 55 45.49 19.71 -18.28
N ILE A 56 44.51 19.16 -19.01
CA ILE A 56 44.54 19.01 -20.46
C ILE A 56 44.60 20.40 -21.14
N ARG A 57 43.78 21.35 -20.68
CA ARG A 57 43.75 22.71 -21.22
C ARG A 57 45.09 23.44 -21.03
N GLN A 58 45.72 23.28 -19.86
CA GLN A 58 47.01 23.88 -19.53
C GLN A 58 48.19 23.24 -20.28
N GLN A 59 48.10 21.96 -20.61
CA GLN A 59 49.12 21.26 -21.40
C GLN A 59 49.04 21.60 -22.89
N LEU A 60 47.82 21.74 -23.43
CA LEU A 60 47.60 22.17 -24.82
C LEU A 60 48.14 23.59 -25.07
N SER A 61 47.99 24.51 -24.12
CA SER A 61 48.55 25.87 -24.24
C SER A 61 50.08 25.88 -24.25
N HIS A 62 50.72 25.03 -23.44
CA HIS A 62 52.19 24.90 -23.47
C HIS A 62 52.70 24.17 -24.71
N PHE A 63 51.91 23.26 -25.29
CA PHE A 63 52.24 22.62 -26.55
C PHE A 63 52.12 23.60 -27.73
N SER A 64 51.09 24.46 -27.75
CA SER A 64 50.95 25.51 -28.78
C SER A 64 52.09 26.53 -28.72
N GLU A 65 52.52 26.93 -27.52
CA GLU A 65 53.68 27.83 -27.35
C GLU A 65 55.00 27.20 -27.84
N ARG A 66 55.18 25.88 -27.61
CA ARG A 66 56.41 25.18 -28.05
C ARG A 66 56.45 24.92 -29.54
N LEU A 67 55.30 24.59 -30.16
CA LEU A 67 55.21 24.50 -31.62
C LEU A 67 55.49 25.85 -32.28
N ALA A 68 55.00 26.95 -31.71
CA ALA A 68 55.33 28.29 -32.18
C ALA A 68 56.84 28.58 -32.12
N SER A 69 57.54 28.13 -31.06
CA SER A 69 59.00 28.33 -30.91
C SER A 69 59.87 27.48 -31.84
N ILE A 70 59.33 26.40 -32.42
CA ILE A 70 60.04 25.52 -33.37
C ILE A 70 59.96 26.06 -34.80
N VAL A 71 58.91 26.83 -35.13
CA VAL A 71 58.72 27.42 -36.47
C VAL A 71 59.57 28.70 -36.68
N GLU A 72 60.13 29.28 -35.62
CA GLU A 72 60.70 30.64 -35.67
C GLU A 72 62.23 30.73 -35.87
N LYS A 73 62.96 29.62 -36.11
CA LYS A 73 64.42 29.66 -36.39
C LYS A 73 64.87 28.73 -37.52
N PRO A 74 65.06 29.24 -38.75
CA PRO A 74 65.78 28.55 -39.80
C PRO A 74 67.26 28.99 -39.79
N GLY A 75 68.16 28.11 -39.38
CA GLY A 75 69.60 28.35 -39.48
C GLY A 75 70.43 27.24 -38.83
N ASP A 76 71.31 26.64 -39.64
CA ASP A 76 72.38 25.67 -39.31
C ASP A 76 71.99 24.18 -39.26
N ILE A 77 71.89 23.58 -40.46
CA ILE A 77 71.78 22.13 -40.68
C ILE A 77 73.08 21.69 -41.36
N GLU A 78 73.98 21.00 -40.63
CA GLU A 78 74.91 20.00 -41.21
C GLU A 78 75.82 19.29 -40.18
N GLN A 79 75.85 19.68 -38.90
CA GLN A 79 76.60 18.93 -37.86
C GLN A 79 75.81 18.51 -36.62
N GLU A 80 74.50 18.78 -36.58
CA GLU A 80 73.65 18.49 -35.42
C GLU A 80 72.69 17.30 -35.64
N GLU A 81 72.73 16.68 -36.83
CA GLU A 81 71.82 15.58 -37.24
C GLU A 81 71.96 14.30 -36.39
N ALA A 82 73.18 13.97 -35.93
CA ALA A 82 73.44 12.73 -35.19
C ALA A 82 72.95 12.74 -33.73
N SER A 83 72.67 13.92 -33.14
CA SER A 83 72.19 14.05 -31.74
C SER A 83 70.74 14.51 -31.63
N ILE A 84 70.21 15.17 -32.66
CA ILE A 84 68.82 15.62 -32.75
C ILE A 84 67.89 14.43 -32.97
N LEU A 85 68.25 13.48 -33.84
CA LEU A 85 67.40 12.33 -34.15
C LEU A 85 67.10 11.44 -32.92
N PRO A 86 68.07 11.01 -32.08
CA PRO A 86 67.77 10.24 -30.87
C PRO A 86 67.03 11.04 -29.80
N ARG A 87 67.25 12.36 -29.68
CA ARG A 87 66.49 13.23 -28.76
C ARG A 87 65.04 13.42 -29.21
N ALA A 88 64.81 13.61 -30.50
CA ALA A 88 63.49 13.68 -31.11
C ALA A 88 62.75 12.34 -30.96
N GLN A 89 63.42 11.22 -31.22
CA GLN A 89 62.88 9.86 -30.99
C GLN A 89 62.53 9.59 -29.52
N GLN A 90 63.35 10.05 -28.57
CA GLN A 90 63.05 9.91 -27.15
C GLN A 90 61.89 10.81 -26.71
N GLN A 91 61.75 12.01 -27.30
CA GLN A 91 60.63 12.92 -27.05
C GLN A 91 59.32 12.40 -27.64
N THR A 92 59.34 11.84 -28.86
CA THR A 92 58.17 11.19 -29.46
C THR A 92 57.77 9.95 -28.68
N LYS A 93 58.72 9.12 -28.23
CA LYS A 93 58.42 7.96 -27.36
C LYS A 93 57.82 8.35 -26.01
N ASN A 94 58.35 9.38 -25.36
CA ASN A 94 57.76 9.93 -24.13
C ASN A 94 56.36 10.52 -24.37
N LEU A 95 56.11 11.10 -25.55
CA LEU A 95 54.80 11.61 -25.93
C LEU A 95 53.82 10.46 -26.19
N GLU A 96 54.23 9.41 -26.90
CA GLU A 96 53.45 8.19 -27.11
C GLU A 96 53.06 7.53 -25.78
N ASP A 97 54.01 7.37 -24.86
CA ASP A 97 53.74 6.73 -23.57
C ASP A 97 52.77 7.57 -22.72
N ARG A 98 52.87 8.91 -22.80
CA ARG A 98 51.92 9.83 -22.16
C ARG A 98 50.53 9.78 -22.81
N LEU A 99 50.46 9.71 -24.13
CA LEU A 99 49.19 9.56 -24.86
C LEU A 99 48.54 8.21 -24.53
N ARG A 100 49.31 7.11 -24.50
CA ARG A 100 48.82 5.78 -24.09
C ARG A 100 48.33 5.75 -22.65
N ALA A 101 48.97 6.48 -21.74
CA ALA A 101 48.50 6.62 -20.37
C ALA A 101 47.18 7.41 -20.32
N LEU A 102 47.10 8.52 -21.04
CA LEU A 102 45.92 9.38 -21.10
C LEU A 102 44.72 8.66 -21.74
N THR A 103 44.92 7.89 -22.81
CA THR A 103 43.87 7.06 -23.43
C THR A 103 43.36 5.99 -22.47
N ARG A 104 44.24 5.36 -21.68
CA ARG A 104 43.84 4.39 -20.65
C ARG A 104 43.02 5.02 -19.53
N ASP A 105 43.46 6.17 -19.02
CA ASP A 105 42.72 6.91 -17.98
C ASP A 105 41.37 7.40 -18.51
N TYR A 106 41.32 7.81 -19.76
CA TYR A 106 40.10 8.23 -20.45
C TYR A 106 39.10 7.08 -20.60
N GLN A 107 39.56 5.90 -21.05
CA GLN A 107 38.74 4.69 -21.15
C GLN A 107 38.21 4.24 -19.79
N ALA A 108 39.05 4.29 -18.74
CA ALA A 108 38.62 3.98 -17.38
C ALA A 108 37.53 4.95 -16.88
N THR A 109 37.70 6.24 -17.15
CA THR A 109 36.71 7.28 -16.79
C THR A 109 35.41 7.11 -17.57
N ALA A 110 35.49 6.77 -18.86
CA ALA A 110 34.31 6.49 -19.67
C ALA A 110 33.52 5.30 -19.13
N SER A 111 34.20 4.21 -18.78
CA SER A 111 33.57 3.05 -18.17
C SER A 111 32.88 3.40 -16.85
N GLN A 112 33.48 4.28 -16.03
CA GLN A 112 32.87 4.75 -14.78
C GLN A 112 31.62 5.60 -15.03
N VAL A 113 31.64 6.50 -16.02
CA VAL A 113 30.48 7.32 -16.38
C VAL A 113 29.31 6.45 -16.88
N PHE A 114 29.57 5.47 -17.76
CA PHE A 114 28.51 4.57 -18.22
C PHE A 114 27.90 3.73 -17.10
N SER A 115 28.73 3.24 -16.17
CA SER A 115 28.24 2.53 -14.98
C SER A 115 27.39 3.45 -14.08
N ALA A 116 27.78 4.72 -13.91
CA ALA A 116 27.00 5.69 -13.15
C ALA A 116 25.65 6.01 -13.81
N VAL A 117 25.60 6.10 -15.15
CA VAL A 117 24.34 6.28 -15.90
C VAL A 117 23.39 5.10 -15.70
N GLU A 118 23.92 3.87 -15.75
CA GLU A 118 23.12 2.67 -15.52
C GLU A 118 22.56 2.61 -14.09
N GLN A 119 23.41 2.89 -13.08
CA GLN A 119 22.98 2.98 -11.69
C GLN A 119 21.93 4.07 -11.49
N MET A 120 22.07 5.22 -12.16
CA MET A 120 21.10 6.30 -12.10
C MET A 120 19.76 5.93 -12.74
N ALA A 121 19.78 5.22 -13.87
CA ALA A 121 18.55 4.73 -14.51
C ALA A 121 17.79 3.71 -13.66
N LEU A 122 18.50 2.89 -12.87
CA LEU A 122 17.90 2.01 -11.86
C LEU A 122 17.35 2.82 -10.68
N ALA A 123 18.12 3.78 -10.14
CA ALA A 123 17.69 4.63 -9.04
C ALA A 123 16.44 5.45 -9.39
N SER A 124 16.38 6.00 -10.61
CA SER A 124 15.25 6.75 -11.14
C SER A 124 13.99 5.88 -11.23
N ARG A 125 14.10 4.64 -11.74
CA ARG A 125 12.96 3.70 -11.79
C ARG A 125 12.44 3.37 -10.38
N ASN A 126 13.34 2.99 -9.48
CA ASN A 126 12.96 2.65 -8.10
C ASN A 126 12.32 3.84 -7.37
N ALA A 127 12.85 5.05 -7.59
CA ALA A 127 12.29 6.26 -6.99
C ALA A 127 10.90 6.61 -7.56
N GLY A 128 10.66 6.40 -8.86
CA GLY A 128 9.34 6.57 -9.46
C GLY A 128 8.31 5.58 -8.91
N GLU A 129 8.68 4.31 -8.75
CA GLU A 129 7.83 3.31 -8.09
C GLU A 129 7.55 3.68 -6.62
N ALA A 130 8.56 4.17 -5.89
CA ALA A 130 8.38 4.65 -4.52
C ALA A 130 7.38 5.83 -4.45
N VAL A 131 7.49 6.84 -5.32
CA VAL A 131 6.54 7.97 -5.35
C VAL A 131 5.11 7.50 -5.59
N THR A 132 4.90 6.62 -6.58
CA THR A 132 3.55 6.11 -6.89
C THR A 132 2.94 5.30 -5.75
N THR A 133 3.72 4.45 -5.09
CA THR A 133 3.27 3.69 -3.91
C THR A 133 2.94 4.59 -2.73
N PHE A 134 3.74 5.64 -2.47
CA PHE A 134 3.45 6.60 -1.41
C PHE A 134 2.18 7.43 -1.66
N HIS A 135 1.92 7.85 -2.89
CA HIS A 135 0.63 8.49 -3.23
C HIS A 135 -0.57 7.56 -3.03
N GLN A 136 -0.43 6.27 -3.37
CA GLN A 136 -1.47 5.28 -3.10
C GLN A 136 -1.71 5.12 -1.59
N LEU A 137 -0.65 5.07 -0.79
CA LEU A 137 -0.75 5.03 0.68
C LEU A 137 -1.45 6.29 1.21
N GLN A 138 -1.13 7.47 0.68
CA GLN A 138 -1.78 8.72 1.08
C GLN A 138 -3.29 8.69 0.81
N LYS A 139 -3.71 8.16 -0.34
CA LYS A 139 -5.13 7.98 -0.67
C LYS A 139 -5.81 7.01 0.29
N VAL A 140 -5.18 5.86 0.58
CA VAL A 140 -5.70 4.87 1.53
C VAL A 140 -5.83 5.48 2.93
N ALA A 141 -4.82 6.20 3.39
CA ALA A 141 -4.86 6.89 4.68
C ALA A 141 -6.00 7.93 4.73
N GLY A 142 -6.26 8.67 3.64
CA GLY A 142 -7.40 9.57 3.53
C GLY A 142 -8.75 8.84 3.69
N THR A 143 -8.92 7.71 3.01
CA THR A 143 -10.14 6.89 3.16
C THR A 143 -10.31 6.33 4.57
N ILE A 144 -9.21 6.03 5.28
CA ILE A 144 -9.25 5.57 6.67
C ILE A 144 -9.69 6.72 7.60
N SER A 145 -9.24 7.95 7.35
CA SER A 145 -9.70 9.13 8.08
C SER A 145 -11.20 9.38 7.88
N ASP A 146 -11.68 9.32 6.64
CA ASP A 146 -13.11 9.48 6.34
C ASP A 146 -13.96 8.41 7.05
N LEU A 147 -13.50 7.16 7.04
CA LEU A 147 -14.14 6.07 7.77
C LEU A 147 -14.16 6.32 9.29
N GLY A 148 -13.10 6.90 9.84
CA GLY A 148 -13.03 7.29 11.26
C GLY A 148 -14.08 8.35 11.63
N GLN A 149 -14.31 9.33 10.75
CA GLN A 149 -15.36 10.34 10.94
C GLN A 149 -16.76 9.73 10.85
N GLU A 150 -16.99 8.83 9.90
CA GLU A 150 -18.26 8.11 9.76
C GLU A 150 -18.55 7.26 11.00
N LEU A 151 -17.56 6.52 11.50
CA LEU A 151 -17.67 5.73 12.71
C LEU A 151 -17.97 6.61 13.95
N THR A 152 -17.37 7.80 14.03
CA THR A 152 -17.68 8.78 15.09
C THR A 152 -19.15 9.20 15.07
N ARG A 153 -19.70 9.41 13.87
CA ARG A 153 -21.11 9.74 13.67
C ARG A 153 -22.03 8.56 14.03
N GLU A 154 -21.69 7.34 13.63
CA GLU A 154 -22.44 6.14 14.00
C GLU A 154 -22.48 5.92 15.52
N VAL A 155 -21.34 6.05 16.20
CA VAL A 155 -21.26 5.93 17.66
C VAL A 155 -22.11 6.99 18.36
N SER A 156 -22.14 8.21 17.82
CA SER A 156 -23.01 9.28 18.32
C SER A 156 -24.49 8.93 18.16
N GLY A 157 -24.88 8.35 17.02
CA GLY A 157 -26.25 7.85 16.79
C GLY A 157 -26.62 6.69 17.71
N ASN A 158 -25.69 5.77 17.97
CA ASN A 158 -25.89 4.68 18.94
C ASN A 158 -26.10 5.24 20.35
N ARG A 159 -25.32 6.25 20.76
CA ARG A 159 -25.50 6.93 22.04
C ARG A 159 -26.88 7.55 22.18
N GLU A 160 -27.35 8.24 21.15
CA GLU A 160 -28.71 8.80 21.13
C GLU A 160 -29.77 7.70 21.25
N SER A 161 -29.56 6.56 20.58
CA SER A 161 -30.48 5.42 20.62
C SER A 161 -30.54 4.79 22.01
N VAL A 162 -29.40 4.68 22.71
CA VAL A 162 -29.34 4.22 24.11
C VAL A 162 -30.15 5.15 25.01
N VAL A 163 -30.02 6.47 24.86
CA VAL A 163 -30.81 7.45 25.64
C VAL A 163 -32.30 7.27 25.36
N LYS A 164 -32.72 7.13 24.10
CA LYS A 164 -34.13 6.86 23.75
C LYS A 164 -34.63 5.56 24.37
N CYS A 165 -33.81 4.51 24.41
CA CYS A 165 -34.18 3.26 25.08
C CYS A 165 -34.39 3.47 26.59
N GLN A 166 -33.55 4.28 27.25
CA GLN A 166 -33.74 4.64 28.67
C GLN A 166 -35.07 5.39 28.89
N GLU A 167 -35.39 6.36 28.04
CA GLU A 167 -36.65 7.12 28.12
C GLU A 167 -37.88 6.22 27.96
N VAL A 168 -37.88 5.33 26.96
CA VAL A 168 -38.97 4.37 26.74
C VAL A 168 -39.12 3.42 27.93
N LEU A 169 -38.00 3.01 28.54
CA LEU A 169 -38.02 2.14 29.70
C LEU A 169 -38.61 2.83 30.94
N GLU A 170 -38.26 4.09 31.19
CA GLU A 170 -38.84 4.89 32.28
C GLU A 170 -40.35 5.11 32.07
N GLN A 171 -40.78 5.34 30.83
CA GLN A 171 -42.21 5.40 30.49
C GLN A 171 -42.91 4.06 30.76
N ALA A 172 -42.28 2.94 30.42
CA ALA A 172 -42.82 1.60 30.69
C ALA A 172 -42.94 1.33 32.20
N LEU A 173 -41.93 1.68 33.00
CA LEU A 173 -41.99 1.58 34.47
C LEU A 173 -43.13 2.42 35.05
N THR A 174 -43.29 3.65 34.58
CA THR A 174 -44.40 4.53 34.99
C THR A 174 -45.76 3.93 34.64
N ALA A 175 -45.89 3.32 33.47
CA ALA A 175 -47.12 2.63 33.07
C ALA A 175 -47.42 1.41 33.94
N ILE A 176 -46.39 0.61 34.28
CA ILE A 176 -46.52 -0.54 35.18
C ILE A 176 -46.96 -0.09 36.58
N ASP A 177 -46.39 0.99 37.11
CA ASP A 177 -46.79 1.54 38.41
C ASP A 177 -48.25 2.01 38.42
N ARG A 178 -48.74 2.60 37.32
CA ARG A 178 -50.16 2.96 37.17
C ARG A 178 -51.06 1.71 37.17
N ILE A 179 -50.69 0.67 36.42
CA ILE A 179 -51.45 -0.58 36.39
C ILE A 179 -51.48 -1.22 37.78
N ARG A 180 -50.37 -1.20 38.53
CA ARG A 180 -50.32 -1.68 39.92
C ARG A 180 -51.31 -0.92 40.80
N PHE A 181 -51.30 0.42 40.71
CA PHE A 181 -52.20 1.28 41.47
C PHE A 181 -53.67 1.01 41.15
N ASP A 182 -54.03 0.95 39.86
CA ASP A 182 -55.40 0.67 39.42
C ASP A 182 -55.86 -0.72 39.87
N SER A 183 -54.98 -1.73 39.79
CA SER A 183 -55.27 -3.08 40.25
C SER A 183 -55.53 -3.14 41.76
N THR A 184 -54.79 -2.38 42.57
CA THR A 184 -55.05 -2.24 44.02
C THR A 184 -56.41 -1.60 44.27
N ARG A 185 -56.77 -0.55 43.52
CA ARG A 185 -58.09 0.10 43.65
C ARG A 185 -59.24 -0.83 43.31
N VAL A 186 -59.12 -1.62 42.24
CA VAL A 186 -60.16 -2.62 41.89
C VAL A 186 -60.29 -3.65 43.01
N ALA A 187 -59.20 -4.06 43.66
CA ALA A 187 -59.25 -4.99 44.79
C ALA A 187 -60.04 -4.40 45.97
N GLU A 188 -59.82 -3.12 46.29
CA GLU A 188 -60.56 -2.39 47.34
C GLU A 188 -62.04 -2.26 47.01
N GLU A 189 -62.40 -1.92 45.77
CA GLU A 189 -63.79 -1.81 45.32
C GLU A 189 -64.53 -3.16 45.40
N ILE A 190 -63.87 -4.26 45.04
CA ILE A 190 -64.43 -5.62 45.16
C ILE A 190 -64.59 -6.03 46.64
N ALA A 191 -63.68 -5.61 47.52
CA ALA A 191 -63.81 -5.84 48.95
C ALA A 191 -65.04 -5.09 49.51
N GLY A 192 -65.26 -3.84 49.11
CA GLY A 192 -66.47 -3.08 49.48
C GLY A 192 -67.74 -3.71 48.92
N LEU A 193 -67.72 -4.21 47.68
CA LEU A 193 -68.86 -4.92 47.10
C LEU A 193 -69.19 -6.20 47.86
N ARG A 194 -68.17 -6.95 48.31
CA ARG A 194 -68.35 -8.15 49.14
C ARG A 194 -69.08 -7.83 50.44
N GLU A 195 -68.71 -6.73 51.10
CA GLU A 195 -69.39 -6.28 52.33
C GLU A 195 -70.86 -5.92 52.06
N ALA A 196 -71.13 -5.14 51.01
CA ALA A 196 -72.49 -4.77 50.62
C ALA A 196 -73.36 -6.01 50.28
N VAL A 197 -72.81 -6.98 49.55
CA VAL A 197 -73.49 -8.25 49.26
C VAL A 197 -73.77 -9.04 50.53
N GLY A 198 -72.87 -9.02 51.52
CA GLY A 198 -73.09 -9.61 52.84
C GLY A 198 -74.27 -9.00 53.57
N GLN A 199 -74.40 -7.66 53.57
CA GLN A 199 -75.53 -6.97 54.17
C GLN A 199 -76.87 -7.30 53.47
N VAL A 200 -76.87 -7.43 52.14
CA VAL A 200 -78.07 -7.85 51.40
C VAL A 200 -78.48 -9.28 51.77
N ASP A 201 -77.50 -10.18 51.97
CA ASP A 201 -77.74 -11.56 52.39
C ASP A 201 -78.46 -11.63 53.74
N GLU A 202 -78.04 -10.80 54.71
CA GLU A 202 -78.70 -10.67 56.03
C GLU A 202 -80.15 -10.18 55.90
N ILE A 203 -80.40 -9.17 55.04
CA ILE A 203 -81.74 -8.65 54.78
C ILE A 203 -82.63 -9.73 54.15
N VAL A 204 -82.13 -10.44 53.14
CA VAL A 204 -82.85 -11.51 52.45
C VAL A 204 -83.18 -12.66 53.42
N ALA A 205 -82.24 -13.03 54.30
CA ALA A 205 -82.47 -14.01 55.36
C ALA A 205 -83.58 -13.55 56.33
N SER A 206 -83.56 -12.28 56.75
CA SER A 206 -84.62 -11.71 57.60
C SER A 206 -85.98 -11.72 56.90
N ILE A 207 -86.06 -11.41 55.61
CA ILE A 207 -87.32 -11.46 54.83
C ILE A 207 -87.82 -12.91 54.76
N GLY A 208 -86.94 -13.88 54.56
CA GLY A 208 -87.28 -15.30 54.60
C GLY A 208 -87.90 -15.71 55.94
N GLN A 209 -87.30 -15.29 57.07
CA GLN A 209 -87.85 -15.53 58.40
C GLN A 209 -89.23 -14.89 58.60
N ILE A 210 -89.41 -13.63 58.18
CA ILE A 210 -90.70 -12.93 58.24
C ILE A 210 -91.75 -13.63 57.39
N SER A 211 -91.40 -14.04 56.17
CA SER A 211 -92.27 -14.77 55.25
C SER A 211 -92.74 -16.11 55.85
N GLN A 212 -91.80 -16.88 56.42
CA GLN A 212 -92.11 -18.14 57.09
C GLN A 212 -93.02 -17.94 58.31
N HIS A 213 -92.79 -16.89 59.10
CA HIS A 213 -93.63 -16.56 60.25
C HIS A 213 -95.04 -16.12 59.81
N THR A 214 -95.13 -15.31 58.76
CA THR A 214 -96.39 -14.85 58.16
C THR A 214 -97.18 -16.03 57.59
N ARG A 215 -96.50 -16.99 56.97
CA ARG A 215 -97.10 -18.24 56.49
C ARG A 215 -97.73 -19.05 57.63
N LEU A 216 -97.04 -19.15 58.78
CA LEU A 216 -97.56 -19.84 59.97
C LEU A 216 -98.75 -19.09 60.58
N LEU A 217 -98.68 -17.76 60.67
CA LEU A 217 -99.78 -16.92 61.14
C LEU A 217 -101.02 -17.06 60.24
N ALA A 218 -100.83 -17.02 58.92
CA ALA A 218 -101.90 -17.21 57.95
C ALA A 218 -102.52 -18.60 58.03
N LEU A 219 -101.70 -19.63 58.26
CA LEU A 219 -102.20 -20.99 58.49
C LEU A 219 -103.05 -21.07 59.77
N ASN A 220 -102.56 -20.51 60.88
CA ASN A 220 -103.30 -20.47 62.14
C ASN A 220 -104.63 -19.69 61.99
N ALA A 221 -104.61 -18.57 61.28
CA ALA A 221 -105.80 -17.77 60.98
C ALA A 221 -106.81 -18.54 60.10
N ALA A 222 -106.34 -19.29 59.10
CA ALA A 222 -107.20 -20.13 58.27
C ALA A 222 -107.88 -21.25 59.08
N ILE A 223 -107.15 -21.85 60.04
CA ILE A 223 -107.69 -22.87 60.95
C ILE A 223 -108.79 -22.27 61.84
N GLU A 224 -108.53 -21.12 62.46
CA GLU A 224 -109.51 -20.48 63.36
C GLU A 224 -110.73 -19.94 62.59
N ALA A 225 -110.53 -19.44 61.37
CA ALA A 225 -111.61 -19.03 60.48
C ALA A 225 -112.49 -20.22 60.05
N ALA A 226 -111.90 -21.39 59.79
CA ALA A 226 -112.65 -22.62 59.55
C ALA A 226 -113.43 -23.08 60.80
N ARG A 227 -112.87 -22.87 61.99
CA ARG A 227 -113.49 -23.21 63.28
C ARG A 227 -114.72 -22.35 63.60
N ALA A 228 -114.74 -21.10 63.15
CA ALA A 228 -115.87 -20.17 63.30
C ALA A 228 -117.06 -20.45 62.34
N GLY A 229 -116.94 -21.45 61.45
CA GLY A 229 -118.02 -21.86 60.54
C GLY A 229 -118.44 -20.78 59.56
N GLU A 230 -119.74 -20.52 59.42
CA GLU A 230 -120.29 -19.55 58.46
C GLU A 230 -119.82 -18.11 58.72
N HIS A 231 -119.55 -17.73 59.98
CA HIS A 231 -119.06 -16.40 60.32
C HIS A 231 -117.58 -16.16 59.95
N GLY A 232 -116.80 -17.23 59.75
CA GLY A 232 -115.37 -17.15 59.42
C GLY A 232 -115.05 -17.19 57.93
N ARG A 233 -116.06 -17.36 57.06
CA ARG A 233 -115.89 -17.62 55.62
C ARG A 233 -115.06 -16.57 54.88
N GLY A 234 -115.26 -15.28 55.20
CA GLY A 234 -114.47 -14.17 54.66
C GLY A 234 -113.01 -14.17 55.15
N PHE A 235 -112.78 -14.50 56.42
CA PHE A 235 -111.44 -14.61 57.00
C PHE A 235 -110.64 -15.77 56.40
N THR A 236 -111.28 -16.89 56.08
CA THR A 236 -110.62 -18.03 55.41
C THR A 236 -110.05 -17.63 54.05
N ILE A 237 -110.78 -16.82 53.27
CA ILE A 237 -110.32 -16.33 51.96
C ILE A 237 -109.08 -15.44 52.14
N VAL A 238 -109.13 -14.48 53.07
CA VAL A 238 -108.01 -13.58 53.36
C VAL A 238 -106.79 -14.37 53.84
N ALA A 239 -106.96 -15.30 54.77
CA ALA A 239 -105.88 -16.14 55.28
C ALA A 239 -105.25 -17.02 54.17
N GLY A 240 -106.06 -17.55 53.26
CA GLY A 240 -105.57 -18.26 52.07
C GLY A 240 -104.73 -17.38 51.14
N GLU A 241 -105.12 -16.13 50.94
CA GLU A 241 -104.37 -15.19 50.09
C GLU A 241 -103.06 -14.74 50.77
N VAL A 242 -103.06 -14.48 52.08
CA VAL A 242 -101.84 -14.18 52.84
C VAL A 242 -100.86 -15.36 52.83
N LYS A 243 -101.36 -16.60 52.92
CA LYS A 243 -100.54 -17.80 52.78
C LYS A 243 -99.89 -17.89 51.39
N LYS A 244 -100.67 -17.69 50.31
CA LYS A 244 -100.12 -17.67 48.95
C LYS A 244 -99.08 -16.56 48.76
N LEU A 245 -99.32 -15.37 49.32
CA LEU A 245 -98.37 -14.27 49.26
C LEU A 245 -97.06 -14.63 49.96
N SER A 246 -97.14 -15.20 51.16
CA SER A 246 -95.96 -15.68 51.90
C SER A 246 -95.21 -16.77 51.14
N ASP A 247 -95.92 -17.71 50.51
CA ASP A 247 -95.30 -18.77 49.70
C ASP A 247 -94.56 -18.18 48.48
N ARG A 248 -95.14 -17.15 47.82
CA ARG A 248 -94.47 -16.42 46.74
C ARG A 248 -93.27 -15.62 47.24
N THR A 249 -93.36 -14.99 48.40
CA THR A 249 -92.22 -14.28 49.03
C THR A 249 -91.09 -15.24 49.34
N GLN A 250 -91.39 -16.44 49.86
CA GLN A 250 -90.38 -17.46 50.13
C GLN A 250 -89.64 -17.90 48.85
N GLN A 251 -90.38 -18.13 47.76
CA GLN A 251 -89.78 -18.46 46.46
C GLN A 251 -88.88 -17.33 45.94
N ALA A 252 -89.29 -16.07 46.10
CA ALA A 252 -88.48 -14.93 45.71
C ALA A 252 -87.20 -14.80 46.56
N VAL A 253 -87.27 -15.08 47.86
CA VAL A 253 -86.12 -15.15 48.76
C VAL A 253 -85.12 -16.22 48.32
N GLU A 254 -85.60 -17.43 48.00
CA GLU A 254 -84.75 -18.52 47.49
C GLU A 254 -84.06 -18.15 46.17
N GLN A 255 -84.81 -17.57 45.21
CA GLN A 255 -84.23 -17.08 43.95
C GLN A 255 -83.20 -15.97 44.16
N THR A 256 -83.46 -15.04 45.07
CA THR A 256 -82.52 -13.96 45.42
C THR A 256 -81.24 -14.53 46.04
N GLY A 257 -81.37 -15.53 46.92
CA GLY A 257 -80.22 -16.23 47.50
C GLY A 257 -79.32 -16.90 46.46
N LEU A 258 -79.92 -17.54 45.44
CA LEU A 258 -79.15 -18.10 44.32
C LEU A 258 -78.37 -17.04 43.53
N ILE A 259 -78.99 -15.88 43.27
CA ILE A 259 -78.33 -14.76 42.59
C ILE A 259 -77.18 -14.20 43.43
N LEU A 260 -77.38 -14.03 44.75
CA LEU A 260 -76.33 -13.56 45.65
C LEU A 260 -75.16 -14.53 45.70
N GLN A 261 -75.42 -15.83 45.69
CA GLN A 261 -74.38 -16.86 45.65
C GLN A 261 -73.55 -16.76 44.35
N GLU A 262 -74.21 -16.61 43.20
CA GLU A 262 -73.52 -16.41 41.91
C GLU A 262 -72.66 -15.14 41.91
N ILE A 263 -73.15 -14.04 42.51
CA ILE A 263 -72.37 -12.80 42.65
C ILE A 263 -71.14 -13.02 43.53
N LYS A 264 -71.28 -13.72 44.67
CA LYS A 264 -70.15 -14.07 45.56
C LYS A 264 -69.08 -14.88 44.83
N GLU A 265 -69.49 -15.89 44.07
CA GLU A 265 -68.57 -16.71 43.26
C GLU A 265 -67.84 -15.88 42.21
N LYS A 266 -68.54 -14.99 41.49
CA LYS A 266 -67.91 -14.08 40.52
C LYS A 266 -66.93 -13.12 41.19
N MET A 267 -67.24 -12.59 42.38
CA MET A 267 -66.31 -11.74 43.13
C MET A 267 -65.03 -12.48 43.51
N GLU A 268 -65.11 -13.73 44.00
CA GLU A 268 -63.93 -14.55 44.31
C GLU A 268 -63.07 -14.81 43.06
N GLN A 269 -63.70 -15.06 41.91
CA GLN A 269 -62.98 -15.20 40.65
C GLN A 269 -62.25 -13.91 40.25
N VAL A 270 -62.86 -12.74 40.45
CA VAL A 270 -62.23 -11.45 40.18
C VAL A 270 -61.04 -11.22 41.12
N VAL A 271 -61.17 -11.50 42.42
CA VAL A 271 -60.06 -11.39 43.39
C VAL A 271 -58.88 -12.28 42.98
N THR A 272 -59.16 -13.53 42.60
CA THR A 272 -58.11 -14.47 42.16
C THR A 272 -57.39 -13.95 40.91
N ARG A 273 -58.12 -13.39 39.94
CA ARG A 273 -57.53 -12.79 38.73
C ARG A 273 -56.71 -11.54 39.03
N ILE A 274 -57.14 -10.73 39.99
CA ILE A 274 -56.38 -9.55 40.44
C ILE A 274 -55.06 -9.98 41.08
N GLN A 275 -55.08 -11.00 41.95
CA GLN A 275 -53.86 -11.53 42.57
C GLN A 275 -52.87 -12.06 41.53
N ALA A 276 -53.33 -12.86 40.57
CA ALA A 276 -52.49 -13.32 39.45
C ALA A 276 -51.96 -12.14 38.61
N GLY A 277 -52.78 -11.10 38.40
CA GLY A 277 -52.36 -9.87 37.72
C GLY A 277 -51.24 -9.14 38.47
N GLN A 278 -51.33 -9.04 39.80
CA GLN A 278 -50.31 -8.41 40.65
C GLN A 278 -48.99 -9.19 40.64
N GLU A 279 -49.04 -10.53 40.62
CA GLU A 279 -47.84 -11.37 40.43
C GLU A 279 -47.19 -11.12 39.06
N GLY A 280 -48.00 -11.03 38.00
CA GLY A 280 -47.52 -10.71 36.65
C GLY A 280 -46.90 -9.31 36.56
N ILE A 281 -47.48 -8.32 37.24
CA ILE A 281 -46.93 -6.96 37.37
C ILE A 281 -45.57 -6.99 38.07
N ALA A 282 -45.45 -7.71 39.19
CA ALA A 282 -44.19 -7.82 39.93
C ALA A 282 -43.08 -8.46 39.08
N ALA A 283 -43.40 -9.52 38.34
CA ALA A 283 -42.48 -10.12 37.37
C ALA A 283 -42.10 -9.13 36.26
N GLY A 284 -43.06 -8.35 35.75
CA GLY A 284 -42.83 -7.30 34.76
C GLY A 284 -41.86 -6.22 35.24
N VAL A 285 -41.99 -5.77 36.50
CA VAL A 285 -41.03 -4.83 37.12
C VAL A 285 -39.63 -5.44 37.18
N GLN A 286 -39.50 -6.71 37.58
CA GLN A 286 -38.21 -7.38 37.68
C GLN A 286 -37.52 -7.47 36.31
N GLU A 287 -38.24 -7.91 35.28
CA GLU A 287 -37.68 -8.04 33.92
C GLU A 287 -37.32 -6.67 33.33
N THR A 288 -38.15 -5.65 33.56
CA THR A 288 -37.85 -4.27 33.16
C THR A 288 -36.58 -3.75 33.87
N GLY A 289 -36.39 -4.09 35.15
CA GLY A 289 -35.17 -3.80 35.89
C GLY A 289 -33.93 -4.48 35.32
N ARG A 290 -34.05 -5.73 34.84
CA ARG A 290 -32.95 -6.41 34.13
C ARG A 290 -32.60 -5.72 32.82
N VAL A 291 -33.60 -5.33 32.04
CA VAL A 291 -33.41 -4.55 30.80
C VAL A 291 -32.71 -3.22 31.10
N LYS A 292 -33.08 -2.54 32.19
CA LYS A 292 -32.41 -1.30 32.64
C LYS A 292 -30.92 -1.52 32.88
N GLY A 293 -30.57 -2.60 33.58
CA GLY A 293 -29.17 -2.98 33.82
C GLY A 293 -28.41 -3.25 32.52
N SER A 294 -29.00 -3.98 31.57
CA SER A 294 -28.38 -4.23 30.27
C SER A 294 -28.16 -2.94 29.46
N ILE A 295 -29.12 -2.01 29.49
CA ILE A 295 -28.98 -0.71 28.82
C ILE A 295 -27.86 0.13 29.45
N ALA A 296 -27.70 0.10 30.78
CA ALA A 296 -26.59 0.77 31.45
C ALA A 296 -25.23 0.19 31.05
N CYS A 297 -25.11 -1.15 30.90
CA CYS A 297 -23.91 -1.77 30.35
C CYS A 297 -23.65 -1.32 28.90
N LEU A 298 -24.69 -1.29 28.06
CA LEU A 298 -24.57 -0.80 26.68
C LEU A 298 -24.12 0.66 26.62
N GLU A 299 -24.60 1.52 27.52
CA GLU A 299 -24.16 2.91 27.61
C GLU A 299 -22.65 3.01 27.87
N GLN A 300 -22.14 2.20 28.81
CA GLN A 300 -20.72 2.14 29.13
C GLN A 300 -19.89 1.61 27.95
N GLU A 301 -20.38 0.59 27.24
CA GLU A 301 -19.72 0.05 26.06
C GLU A 301 -19.64 1.08 24.92
N VAL A 302 -20.75 1.78 24.64
CA VAL A 302 -20.81 2.84 23.62
C VAL A 302 -19.87 3.99 23.98
N ALA A 303 -19.82 4.39 25.24
CA ALA A 303 -18.86 5.41 25.71
C ALA A 303 -17.40 4.95 25.52
N GLY A 304 -17.10 3.68 25.83
CA GLY A 304 -15.77 3.09 25.62
C GLY A 304 -15.39 3.02 24.14
N ILE A 305 -16.33 2.65 23.26
CA ILE A 305 -16.13 2.68 21.81
C ILE A 305 -15.85 4.11 21.35
N SER A 306 -16.62 5.09 21.83
CA SER A 306 -16.43 6.50 21.45
C SER A 306 -15.03 7.01 21.78
N SER A 307 -14.47 6.67 22.96
CA SER A 307 -13.09 7.03 23.31
C SER A 307 -12.08 6.43 22.34
N ARG A 308 -12.18 5.12 22.09
CA ARG A 308 -11.26 4.39 21.20
C ARG A 308 -11.31 4.90 19.76
N VAL A 309 -12.50 5.24 19.27
CA VAL A 309 -12.67 5.82 17.92
C VAL A 309 -12.01 7.19 17.86
N ASN A 310 -12.21 8.03 18.88
CA ASN A 310 -11.58 9.35 18.92
C ASN A 310 -10.04 9.25 18.98
N GLU A 311 -9.51 8.35 19.80
CA GLU A 311 -8.07 8.06 19.85
C GLU A 311 -7.53 7.59 18.50
N ALA A 312 -8.20 6.62 17.87
CA ALA A 312 -7.82 6.11 16.55
C ALA A 312 -7.83 7.22 15.49
N CYS A 313 -8.85 8.08 15.47
CA CYS A 313 -8.92 9.23 14.55
C CYS A 313 -7.75 10.21 14.77
N GLN A 314 -7.36 10.46 16.02
CA GLN A 314 -6.21 11.31 16.32
C GLN A 314 -4.90 10.68 15.82
N GLU A 315 -4.70 9.38 16.02
CA GLU A 315 -3.53 8.66 15.51
C GLU A 315 -3.49 8.68 13.97
N ILE A 316 -4.61 8.40 13.31
CA ILE A 316 -4.73 8.43 11.84
C ILE A 316 -4.36 9.82 11.29
N ASN A 317 -4.86 10.89 11.91
CA ASN A 317 -4.52 12.25 11.51
C ASN A 317 -3.01 12.54 11.67
N GLY A 318 -2.41 12.07 12.76
CA GLY A 318 -0.96 12.17 12.95
C GLY A 318 -0.16 11.42 11.87
N TYR A 319 -0.59 10.21 11.50
CA TYR A 319 0.03 9.46 10.41
C TYR A 319 -0.15 10.14 9.05
N LEU A 320 -1.31 10.76 8.79
CA LEU A 320 -1.59 11.50 7.57
C LEU A 320 -0.66 12.71 7.39
N GLU A 321 -0.42 13.47 8.45
CA GLU A 321 0.53 14.59 8.43
C GLU A 321 1.95 14.13 8.11
N GLN A 322 2.42 13.07 8.78
CA GLN A 322 3.75 12.50 8.55
C GLN A 322 3.88 11.95 7.12
N LEU A 323 2.85 11.28 6.62
CA LEU A 323 2.83 10.72 5.28
C LEU A 323 2.83 11.83 4.21
N GLY A 324 2.08 12.91 4.43
CA GLY A 324 2.09 14.08 3.56
C GLY A 324 3.49 14.71 3.45
N ALA A 325 4.16 14.91 4.58
CA ALA A 325 5.55 15.41 4.58
C ALA A 325 6.53 14.44 3.90
N ALA A 326 6.34 13.12 4.07
CA ALA A 326 7.18 12.12 3.41
C ALA A 326 7.01 12.12 1.88
N VAL A 327 5.77 12.26 1.39
CA VAL A 327 5.48 12.38 -0.06
C VAL A 327 6.18 13.61 -0.64
N GLU A 328 6.11 14.77 0.02
CA GLU A 328 6.77 16.00 -0.45
C GLU A 328 8.30 15.84 -0.55
N VAL A 329 8.93 15.20 0.45
CA VAL A 329 10.37 14.90 0.42
C VAL A 329 10.72 13.93 -0.71
N LEU A 330 9.89 12.92 -0.95
CA LEU A 330 10.08 11.95 -2.02
C LEU A 330 9.95 12.57 -3.41
N ASP A 331 8.94 13.42 -3.64
CA ASP A 331 8.76 14.14 -4.90
C ASP A 331 9.96 15.03 -5.21
N ASN A 332 10.43 15.80 -4.22
CA ASN A 332 11.63 16.63 -4.36
C ASN A 332 12.90 15.80 -4.64
N SER A 333 13.02 14.63 -4.00
CA SER A 333 14.13 13.70 -4.22
C SER A 333 14.08 13.09 -5.62
N PHE A 334 12.90 12.69 -6.08
CA PHE A 334 12.69 12.13 -7.41
C PHE A 334 13.01 13.16 -8.50
N ALA A 335 12.54 14.40 -8.36
CA ALA A 335 12.88 15.50 -9.27
C ALA A 335 14.39 15.75 -9.33
N SER A 336 15.08 15.67 -8.18
CA SER A 336 16.53 15.80 -8.12
C SER A 336 17.25 14.64 -8.82
N ILE A 337 16.78 13.40 -8.64
CA ILE A 337 17.31 12.21 -9.32
C ILE A 337 17.15 12.33 -10.84
N GLN A 338 16.00 12.78 -11.33
CA GLN A 338 15.78 13.03 -12.76
C GLN A 338 16.79 14.04 -13.32
N LYS A 339 16.96 15.19 -12.64
CA LYS A 339 17.89 16.23 -13.05
C LYS A 339 19.35 15.75 -13.08
N VAL A 340 19.76 14.96 -12.09
CA VAL A 340 21.11 14.36 -12.08
C VAL A 340 21.27 13.32 -13.19
N GLY A 341 20.22 12.54 -13.48
CA GLY A 341 20.19 11.62 -14.61
C GLY A 341 20.39 12.31 -15.96
N GLU A 342 19.72 13.43 -16.19
CA GLU A 342 19.90 14.26 -17.38
C GLU A 342 21.34 14.77 -17.51
N MET A 343 21.90 15.31 -16.42
CA MET A 343 23.30 15.77 -16.39
C MET A 343 24.30 14.63 -16.68
N LEU A 344 24.06 13.44 -16.12
CA LEU A 344 24.93 12.27 -16.36
C LEU A 344 24.85 11.77 -17.81
N ALA A 345 23.66 11.79 -18.41
CA ALA A 345 23.48 11.46 -19.82
C ALA A 345 24.22 12.46 -20.72
N GLU A 346 24.18 13.75 -20.38
CA GLU A 346 24.94 14.77 -21.10
C GLU A 346 26.46 14.53 -21.00
N VAL A 347 26.98 14.26 -19.80
CA VAL A 347 28.40 13.92 -19.58
C VAL A 347 28.80 12.67 -20.36
N ALA A 348 27.98 11.61 -20.35
CA ALA A 348 28.22 10.41 -21.13
C ALA A 348 28.33 10.71 -22.63
N SER A 349 27.44 11.56 -23.17
CA SER A 349 27.48 11.98 -24.58
C SER A 349 28.74 12.78 -24.93
N MET A 350 29.29 13.55 -23.99
CA MET A 350 30.54 14.28 -24.16
C MET A 350 31.72 13.32 -24.18
N VAL A 351 31.72 12.34 -23.28
CA VAL A 351 32.75 11.29 -23.23
C VAL A 351 32.73 10.43 -24.50
N GLU A 352 31.57 10.13 -25.04
CA GLU A 352 31.46 9.38 -26.29
C GLU A 352 31.96 10.17 -27.50
N ARG A 353 31.64 11.47 -27.60
CA ARG A 353 32.15 12.39 -28.65
C ARG A 353 33.67 12.58 -28.61
N ASN A 354 34.23 12.66 -27.40
CA ASN A 354 35.67 12.83 -27.22
C ASN A 354 36.44 11.50 -27.44
N ALA A 355 35.79 10.35 -27.22
CA ALA A 355 36.36 9.04 -27.59
C ALA A 355 36.47 8.87 -29.11
N SER A 356 35.48 9.37 -29.85
CA SER A 356 35.41 9.25 -31.32
C SER A 356 36.30 10.26 -32.05
N THR A 357 36.78 11.31 -31.38
CA THR A 357 37.79 12.25 -31.92
C THR A 357 39.23 11.83 -31.63
N GLY A 358 39.43 10.82 -30.76
CA GLY A 358 40.72 10.23 -30.44
C GLY A 358 41.15 9.09 -31.36
N ASP A 359 40.67 9.08 -32.61
CA ASP A 359 41.07 8.12 -33.63
C ASP A 359 42.50 8.42 -34.09
N LEU A 360 43.47 7.88 -33.33
CA LEU A 360 44.90 7.89 -33.65
C LEU A 360 45.27 6.71 -34.57
N ASP A 361 44.36 6.27 -35.43
CA ASP A 361 44.59 5.22 -36.43
C ASP A 361 45.60 5.65 -37.51
N GLY A 362 45.96 6.94 -37.57
CA GLY A 362 46.94 7.47 -38.53
C GLY A 362 48.41 7.22 -38.20
N LEU A 363 48.76 6.61 -37.05
CA LEU A 363 50.17 6.43 -36.62
C LEU A 363 50.57 4.99 -36.33
N ALA A 364 49.65 4.01 -36.45
CA ALA A 364 50.01 2.60 -36.48
C ALA A 364 50.19 2.19 -37.96
N GLY A 365 51.42 1.89 -38.35
CA GLY A 365 51.78 1.53 -39.71
C GLY A 365 50.92 0.39 -40.29
N GLU A 366 50.75 0.43 -41.61
CA GLU A 366 50.13 -0.59 -42.45
C GLU A 366 50.43 -2.02 -41.93
N ASN A 367 49.40 -2.73 -41.45
CA ASN A 367 49.52 -4.14 -41.08
C ASN A 367 49.37 -5.04 -42.33
N PRO A 368 50.17 -6.11 -42.47
CA PRO A 368 50.34 -6.88 -43.70
C PRO A 368 49.15 -7.81 -44.02
N PRO A 369 49.03 -8.32 -45.28
CA PRO A 369 47.93 -9.17 -45.78
C PRO A 369 47.81 -10.57 -45.11
N ARG A 370 48.49 -10.83 -43.99
CA ARG A 370 48.50 -12.12 -43.29
C ARG A 370 47.30 -12.31 -42.35
N ASP A 371 46.68 -11.21 -41.87
CA ASP A 371 45.59 -11.27 -40.90
C ASP A 371 44.22 -11.58 -41.55
N GLU A 372 43.95 -11.11 -42.77
CA GLU A 372 42.69 -11.42 -43.48
C GLU A 372 42.55 -12.92 -43.78
N ALA A 373 43.66 -13.60 -44.11
CA ALA A 373 43.67 -15.05 -44.35
C ALA A 373 43.30 -15.87 -43.10
N ARG A 374 43.53 -15.34 -41.89
CA ARG A 374 43.14 -15.96 -40.61
C ARG A 374 41.67 -15.69 -40.27
N MET A 375 41.09 -14.61 -40.77
CA MET A 375 39.70 -14.21 -40.50
C MET A 375 38.68 -14.93 -41.40
N GLU A 376 39.05 -15.25 -42.64
CA GLU A 376 38.11 -15.83 -43.61
C GLU A 376 37.48 -17.17 -43.16
N PRO A 377 38.21 -18.12 -42.54
CA PRO A 377 37.60 -19.34 -42.00
C PRO A 377 36.55 -19.08 -40.91
N VAL A 378 36.72 -18.02 -40.13
CA VAL A 378 35.76 -17.61 -39.09
C VAL A 378 34.54 -16.93 -39.72
N MET A 379 34.76 -16.07 -40.72
CA MET A 379 33.67 -15.43 -41.47
C MET A 379 32.80 -16.47 -42.19
N ALA A 380 33.42 -17.44 -42.89
CA ALA A 380 32.72 -18.53 -43.56
C ALA A 380 31.87 -19.35 -42.57
N ALA A 381 32.40 -19.62 -41.38
CA ALA A 381 31.67 -20.32 -40.34
C ALA A 381 30.50 -19.52 -39.74
N LEU A 382 30.62 -18.19 -39.65
CA LEU A 382 29.52 -17.32 -39.24
C LEU A 382 28.43 -17.27 -40.32
N ARG A 383 28.79 -17.30 -41.63
CA ARG A 383 27.82 -17.38 -42.74
C ARG A 383 26.96 -18.64 -42.60
N GLU A 384 27.58 -19.81 -42.41
CA GLU A 384 26.86 -21.07 -42.18
C GLU A 384 25.94 -21.00 -40.96
N LEU A 385 26.41 -20.37 -39.88
CA LEU A 385 25.66 -20.23 -38.64
C LEU A 385 24.42 -19.34 -38.81
N SER A 386 24.55 -18.24 -39.56
CA SER A 386 23.44 -17.30 -39.81
C SER A 386 22.30 -17.86 -40.67
N CYS A 387 22.58 -18.90 -41.45
CA CYS A 387 21.60 -19.60 -42.28
C CYS A 387 20.80 -20.66 -41.51
N ARG A 388 21.14 -20.93 -40.24
CA ARG A 388 20.43 -21.92 -39.43
C ARG A 388 19.05 -21.40 -39.01
N PRO A 389 17.96 -22.18 -39.20
CA PRO A 389 16.61 -21.76 -38.81
C PRO A 389 16.52 -21.29 -37.35
N GLU A 390 17.27 -21.91 -36.46
CA GLU A 390 17.31 -21.61 -35.03
C GLU A 390 17.95 -20.24 -34.72
N ILE A 391 18.83 -19.73 -35.59
CA ILE A 391 19.42 -18.40 -35.50
C ILE A 391 18.52 -17.33 -36.15
N GLN A 392 17.70 -17.71 -37.12
CA GLN A 392 16.79 -16.80 -37.83
C GLN A 392 15.54 -16.43 -37.01
N VAL A 393 15.15 -17.27 -36.05
CA VAL A 393 13.96 -17.06 -35.20
C VAL A 393 14.20 -16.04 -34.06
N LEU A 394 15.46 -15.64 -33.82
CA LEU A 394 15.83 -14.66 -32.79
C LEU A 394 15.36 -15.02 -31.36
N ASP A 395 15.36 -16.32 -31.06
CA ASP A 395 15.02 -16.87 -29.76
C ASP A 395 16.28 -16.97 -28.86
N PRO A 396 16.28 -16.34 -27.67
CA PRO A 396 17.43 -16.36 -26.76
C PRO A 396 17.89 -17.76 -26.34
N GLY A 397 16.95 -18.70 -26.13
CA GLY A 397 17.28 -20.07 -25.73
C GLY A 397 18.04 -20.82 -26.81
N SER A 398 17.51 -20.77 -28.04
CA SER A 398 18.08 -21.40 -29.22
C SER A 398 19.46 -20.84 -29.58
N HIS A 399 19.60 -19.51 -29.56
CA HIS A 399 20.87 -18.84 -29.79
C HIS A 399 21.91 -19.23 -28.74
N GLY A 400 21.50 -19.31 -27.46
CA GLY A 400 22.40 -19.65 -26.38
C GLY A 400 23.00 -21.04 -26.49
N VAL A 401 22.24 -22.05 -26.94
CA VAL A 401 22.78 -23.41 -27.15
C VAL A 401 23.77 -23.41 -28.32
N ILE A 402 23.34 -22.91 -29.47
CA ILE A 402 24.10 -23.00 -30.73
C ILE A 402 25.38 -22.17 -30.68
N LEU A 403 25.32 -20.94 -30.17
CA LEU A 403 26.47 -20.04 -30.13
C LEU A 403 27.53 -20.53 -29.11
N ARG A 404 27.12 -21.16 -28.00
CA ARG A 404 28.07 -21.79 -27.05
C ARG A 404 28.77 -22.99 -27.66
N GLU A 405 28.04 -23.87 -28.34
CA GLU A 405 28.64 -25.01 -29.02
C GLU A 405 29.57 -24.58 -30.17
N TRP A 406 29.20 -23.53 -30.90
CA TRP A 406 30.00 -22.98 -31.98
C TRP A 406 31.30 -22.35 -31.46
N LEU A 407 31.23 -21.56 -30.38
CA LEU A 407 32.38 -20.95 -29.72
C LEU A 407 33.35 -22.01 -29.17
N ALA A 408 32.82 -23.07 -28.54
CA ALA A 408 33.64 -24.14 -27.96
C ALA A 408 34.53 -24.89 -28.97
N LYS A 409 34.18 -24.87 -30.27
CA LYS A 409 34.93 -25.52 -31.34
C LYS A 409 36.01 -24.63 -31.96
N ARG A 410 36.15 -23.37 -31.53
CA ARG A 410 37.02 -22.34 -32.13
C ARG A 410 37.83 -21.63 -31.06
N GLN A 411 39.10 -22.00 -30.93
CA GLN A 411 40.00 -21.41 -29.93
C GLN A 411 40.44 -19.99 -30.32
N GLU A 412 40.32 -19.64 -31.59
CA GLU A 412 40.65 -18.33 -32.15
C GLU A 412 39.58 -17.26 -31.88
N VAL A 413 38.36 -17.66 -31.50
CA VAL A 413 37.26 -16.75 -31.20
C VAL A 413 37.13 -16.57 -29.69
N GLU A 414 37.16 -15.33 -29.21
CA GLU A 414 37.08 -15.01 -27.78
C GLU A 414 35.67 -14.63 -27.32
N ALA A 415 34.83 -14.12 -28.21
CA ALA A 415 33.43 -13.84 -27.93
C ALA A 415 32.55 -14.08 -29.16
N VAL A 416 31.31 -14.52 -28.94
CA VAL A 416 30.28 -14.60 -29.97
C VAL A 416 28.97 -14.05 -29.44
N TYR A 417 28.25 -13.31 -30.28
CA TYR A 417 27.01 -12.68 -29.90
C TYR A 417 26.06 -12.46 -31.07
N SER A 418 24.80 -12.30 -30.73
CA SER A 418 23.73 -12.00 -31.68
C SER A 418 22.86 -10.87 -31.16
N ASN A 419 22.39 -10.02 -32.06
CA ASN A 419 21.64 -8.81 -31.74
C ASN A 419 20.33 -8.75 -32.54
N ARG A 420 19.30 -8.13 -31.96
CA ARG A 420 18.09 -7.74 -32.68
C ARG A 420 18.36 -6.53 -33.58
N SER A 421 17.40 -6.22 -34.45
CA SER A 421 17.44 -5.05 -35.34
C SER A 421 17.43 -3.68 -34.63
N ASP A 422 17.12 -3.62 -33.34
CA ASP A 422 17.25 -2.43 -32.49
C ASP A 422 18.60 -2.34 -31.75
N GLY A 423 19.48 -3.33 -31.95
CA GLY A 423 20.81 -3.46 -31.36
C GLY A 423 20.85 -4.11 -29.97
N THR A 424 19.71 -4.52 -29.42
CA THR A 424 19.65 -5.25 -28.15
C THR A 424 20.26 -6.65 -28.31
N PHE A 425 21.06 -7.10 -27.35
CA PHE A 425 21.66 -8.44 -27.36
C PHE A 425 20.60 -9.51 -27.15
N ILE A 426 20.57 -10.51 -28.04
CA ILE A 426 19.78 -11.74 -27.90
C ILE A 426 20.56 -12.75 -27.05
N PHE A 427 21.85 -12.90 -27.37
CA PHE A 427 22.78 -13.75 -26.66
C PHE A 427 24.20 -13.22 -26.81
N SER A 428 25.04 -13.42 -25.80
CA SER A 428 26.46 -13.10 -25.81
C SER A 428 27.22 -14.04 -24.90
N GLN A 429 28.34 -14.58 -25.39
CA GLN A 429 29.26 -15.40 -24.63
C GLN A 429 30.69 -14.91 -24.91
N PRO A 430 31.44 -14.41 -23.91
CA PRO A 430 31.03 -14.14 -22.52
C PRO A 430 29.88 -13.12 -22.42
N PRO A 431 29.14 -13.04 -21.29
CA PRO A 431 28.00 -12.13 -21.17
C PRO A 431 28.39 -10.66 -21.40
N ALA A 432 27.82 -10.04 -22.44
CA ALA A 432 27.99 -8.61 -22.69
C ALA A 432 27.37 -7.79 -21.55
N ALA A 433 28.11 -6.79 -21.06
CA ALA A 433 27.51 -5.70 -20.28
C ALA A 433 26.51 -4.95 -21.19
N LEU A 434 25.41 -4.42 -20.61
CA LEU A 434 24.18 -3.90 -21.24
C LEU A 434 24.32 -2.77 -22.29
N ALA A 435 25.47 -2.58 -22.90
CA ALA A 435 25.68 -1.68 -24.03
C ALA A 435 24.88 -2.15 -25.25
N ASN A 436 24.02 -1.30 -25.80
CA ASN A 436 23.30 -1.59 -27.04
C ASN A 436 24.30 -1.61 -28.23
N ALA A 437 24.26 -2.64 -29.07
CA ALA A 437 25.18 -2.79 -30.20
C ALA A 437 24.95 -1.79 -31.34
N ARG A 438 23.81 -1.08 -31.37
CA ARG A 438 23.39 -0.20 -32.46
C ARG A 438 24.40 0.90 -32.82
N ILE A 439 25.17 1.35 -31.83
CA ILE A 439 26.18 2.38 -32.00
C ILE A 439 27.51 1.84 -32.55
N ARG A 440 27.66 0.51 -32.67
CA ARG A 440 28.91 -0.12 -33.09
C ARG A 440 29.03 -0.15 -34.63
N PRO A 441 30.18 0.22 -35.21
CA PRO A 441 30.37 0.20 -36.66
C PRO A 441 30.10 -1.16 -37.29
N TRP A 442 30.52 -2.24 -36.63
CA TRP A 442 30.27 -3.61 -37.10
C TRP A 442 28.78 -3.96 -37.15
N TRP A 443 27.98 -3.47 -36.19
CA TRP A 443 26.54 -3.71 -36.18
C TRP A 443 25.85 -2.90 -37.29
N GLN A 444 26.24 -1.64 -37.46
CA GLN A 444 25.67 -0.75 -38.48
C GLN A 444 25.92 -1.26 -39.89
N LYS A 445 27.15 -1.76 -40.14
CA LYS A 445 27.54 -2.36 -41.41
C LYS A 445 26.80 -3.66 -41.69
N ALA A 446 26.68 -4.54 -40.70
CA ALA A 446 25.88 -5.75 -40.83
C ALA A 446 24.39 -5.44 -41.09
N MET A 447 23.80 -4.46 -40.40
CA MET A 447 22.41 -4.04 -40.66
C MET A 447 22.21 -3.34 -42.00
N ALA A 448 23.25 -2.75 -42.58
CA ALA A 448 23.25 -2.26 -43.97
C ALA A 448 23.32 -3.41 -45.00
N GLY A 449 23.49 -4.65 -44.55
CA GLY A 449 23.54 -5.84 -45.38
C GLY A 449 24.95 -6.25 -45.81
N GLU A 450 25.99 -5.59 -45.28
CA GLU A 450 27.39 -5.87 -45.59
C GLU A 450 27.98 -6.88 -44.59
N GLU A 451 28.88 -7.74 -45.05
CA GLU A 451 29.82 -8.42 -44.16
C GLU A 451 30.94 -7.46 -43.80
N TYR A 452 31.32 -7.42 -42.52
CA TYR A 452 32.26 -6.43 -42.05
C TYR A 452 33.26 -7.02 -41.06
N ILE A 453 34.52 -6.62 -41.22
CA ILE A 453 35.61 -6.91 -40.29
C ILE A 453 36.09 -5.57 -39.76
N SER A 454 36.02 -5.37 -38.45
CA SER A 454 36.44 -4.11 -37.82
C SER A 454 37.93 -3.84 -37.97
N THR A 455 38.34 -2.60 -37.71
CA THR A 455 39.72 -2.27 -37.32
C THR A 455 40.04 -2.93 -35.97
N VAL A 456 41.31 -2.95 -35.59
CA VAL A 456 41.74 -3.51 -34.30
C VAL A 456 41.26 -2.60 -33.18
N TYR A 457 40.52 -3.15 -32.22
CA TYR A 457 40.10 -2.41 -31.03
C TYR A 457 40.14 -3.32 -29.79
N ILE A 458 39.96 -2.73 -28.61
CA ILE A 458 39.91 -3.50 -27.36
C ILE A 458 38.47 -3.94 -27.11
N SER A 459 38.22 -5.25 -27.06
CA SER A 459 36.87 -5.78 -26.81
C SER A 459 36.31 -5.23 -25.50
N ALA A 460 35.07 -4.73 -25.55
CA ALA A 460 34.34 -4.30 -24.36
C ALA A 460 34.01 -5.48 -23.41
N ILE A 461 34.09 -6.72 -23.92
CA ILE A 461 33.73 -7.94 -23.20
C ILE A 461 34.97 -8.59 -22.59
N THR A 462 36.00 -8.86 -23.39
CA THR A 462 37.20 -9.62 -22.97
C THR A 462 38.35 -8.72 -22.51
N ARG A 463 38.31 -7.43 -22.85
CA ARG A 463 39.38 -6.44 -22.65
C ARG A 463 40.70 -6.79 -23.33
N GLN A 464 40.67 -7.63 -24.37
CA GLN A 464 41.82 -7.97 -25.21
C GLN A 464 41.73 -7.26 -26.57
N PRO A 465 42.86 -7.04 -27.27
CA PRO A 465 42.85 -6.60 -28.66
C PRO A 465 42.18 -7.64 -29.56
N CYS A 466 41.11 -7.23 -30.25
CA CYS A 466 40.33 -8.10 -31.13
C CYS A 466 39.97 -7.41 -32.45
N ARG A 467 39.50 -8.20 -33.41
CA ARG A 467 38.71 -7.74 -34.55
C ARG A 467 37.35 -8.41 -34.50
N THR A 468 36.29 -7.63 -34.67
CA THR A 468 34.93 -8.16 -34.77
C THR A 468 34.60 -8.46 -36.22
N LEU A 469 34.17 -9.68 -36.47
CA LEU A 469 33.54 -10.09 -37.73
C LEU A 469 32.04 -10.07 -37.52
N SER A 470 31.30 -9.42 -38.41
CA SER A 470 29.85 -9.26 -38.28
C SER A 470 29.14 -9.42 -39.62
N LEU A 471 27.95 -10.01 -39.58
CA LEU A 471 27.10 -10.21 -40.76
C LEU A 471 25.61 -10.24 -40.42
N PRO A 472 24.72 -9.92 -41.38
CA PRO A 472 23.27 -9.88 -41.14
C PRO A 472 22.67 -11.27 -40.94
N ILE A 473 21.76 -11.38 -39.98
CA ILE A 473 20.81 -12.50 -39.88
C ILE A 473 19.59 -12.15 -40.73
N ARG A 474 19.24 -13.02 -41.68
CA ARG A 474 18.09 -12.83 -42.58
C ARG A 474 16.98 -13.81 -42.26
N ASP A 475 15.73 -13.35 -42.26
CA ASP A 475 14.58 -14.23 -42.16
C ASP A 475 14.33 -15.01 -43.47
N VAL A 476 13.36 -15.92 -43.46
CA VAL A 476 12.94 -16.71 -44.64
C VAL A 476 12.47 -15.87 -45.83
N SER A 477 12.16 -14.58 -45.61
CA SER A 477 11.79 -13.61 -46.66
C SER A 477 12.98 -12.78 -47.17
N GLY A 478 14.18 -13.04 -46.65
CA GLY A 478 15.42 -12.33 -47.02
C GLY A 478 15.64 -10.99 -46.32
N ARG A 479 14.73 -10.58 -45.41
CA ARG A 479 14.84 -9.32 -44.66
C ARG A 479 15.84 -9.48 -43.52
N ILE A 480 16.63 -8.44 -43.27
CA ILE A 480 17.58 -8.41 -42.16
C ILE A 480 16.81 -8.22 -40.85
N VAL A 481 16.90 -9.20 -39.96
CA VAL A 481 16.17 -9.23 -38.68
C VAL A 481 17.10 -9.07 -37.47
N GLY A 482 18.40 -9.25 -37.67
CA GLY A 482 19.40 -9.10 -36.62
C GLY A 482 20.82 -9.14 -37.16
N VAL A 483 21.79 -9.15 -36.26
CA VAL A 483 23.22 -9.25 -36.57
C VAL A 483 23.80 -10.43 -35.81
N LEU A 484 24.67 -11.18 -36.47
CA LEU A 484 25.53 -12.18 -35.86
C LEU A 484 26.96 -11.68 -35.93
N ALA A 485 27.68 -11.73 -34.81
CA ALA A 485 29.04 -11.24 -34.75
C ALA A 485 29.92 -12.05 -33.78
N ALA A 486 31.22 -12.02 -34.03
CA ALA A 486 32.22 -12.68 -33.19
C ALA A 486 33.51 -11.87 -33.11
N ASP A 487 34.13 -11.86 -31.94
CA ASP A 487 35.44 -11.26 -31.70
C ASP A 487 36.52 -12.33 -31.87
N VAL A 488 37.45 -12.08 -32.79
CA VAL A 488 38.64 -12.91 -32.97
C VAL A 488 39.82 -12.27 -32.25
N SER A 489 40.46 -13.05 -31.40
CA SER A 489 41.58 -12.58 -30.60
C SER A 489 42.83 -12.41 -31.47
N LEU A 490 43.52 -11.28 -31.29
CA LEU A 490 44.81 -11.00 -31.93
C LEU A 490 46.01 -11.33 -31.04
N ALA A 491 45.76 -11.94 -29.88
CA ALA A 491 46.79 -12.34 -28.93
C ALA A 491 47.55 -13.60 -29.37
#